data_AF-F3GNQ4-F1
#
_entry.id   AF-F3GNQ4-F1
#
_cell.length_a   1.000
_cell.length_b   1.000
_cell.length_c   1.000
_cell.angle_alpha   90.00
_cell.angle_beta   90.00
_cell.angle_gamma   90.00
#
_symmetry.space_group_name_H-M   'P 1'
#
loop_
_entity.id
_entity.type
_entity.pdbx_description
1 polymer ?
#
loop_
_entity_poly.entity_id
_entity_poly.type
_entity_poly.pdbx_seq_one_letter_code
_entity_poly.pdbx_strand_id
1 'polypeptide(L)' 'DLGELAVGKQADLALFKLDELRFSGSHDPLSALLLCGADRADRVMIAGQWRVIDGQVEGRTSSN' A
#
# COMPACT_ATOMS: atom_id res chain seq x y z
N ASP A 1 15.42 5.67 -11.34
CA ASP A 1 14.90 6.73 -10.46
C ASP A 1 13.70 6.35 -9.61
N LEU A 2 12.91 5.33 -10.01
CA LEU A 2 11.77 4.81 -9.24
C LEU A 2 11.89 3.29 -9.04
N GLY A 3 11.20 2.72 -8.05
CA GLY A 3 11.06 1.27 -7.85
C GLY A 3 12.13 0.59 -6.98
N GLU A 4 13.00 1.38 -6.33
CA GLU A 4 14.06 0.87 -5.45
C GLU A 4 13.98 1.56 -4.07
N LEU A 5 14.00 0.76 -2.99
CA LEU A 5 14.02 1.26 -1.62
C LEU A 5 15.47 1.50 -1.17
N ALA A 6 16.02 2.67 -1.51
CA ALA A 6 17.38 3.06 -1.15
C ALA A 6 17.49 4.55 -0.82
N VAL A 7 18.50 4.91 -0.01
CA VAL A 7 18.79 6.32 0.33
C VAL A 7 19.09 7.11 -0.93
N GLY A 8 18.48 8.30 -1.05
CA GLY A 8 18.65 9.19 -2.21
C GLY A 8 17.74 8.88 -3.40
N LYS A 9 16.88 7.86 -3.31
CA LYS A 9 15.80 7.59 -4.30
C LYS A 9 14.50 8.31 -3.91
N GLN A 10 13.57 8.42 -4.87
CA GLN A 10 12.26 9.02 -4.61
C GLN A 10 11.49 8.20 -3.56
N ALA A 11 10.83 8.90 -2.64
CA ALA A 11 10.05 8.29 -1.58
C ALA A 11 8.64 7.91 -2.08
N ASP A 12 8.58 6.85 -2.89
CA ASP A 12 7.32 6.25 -3.38
C ASP A 12 7.11 4.89 -2.72
N LEU A 13 6.14 4.83 -1.83
CA LEU A 13 5.90 3.67 -0.97
C LEU A 13 4.42 3.29 -1.03
N ALA A 14 4.13 2.00 -1.20
CA ALA A 14 2.80 1.43 -0.99
C ALA A 14 2.90 0.38 0.13
N LEU A 15 2.08 0.54 1.16
CA LEU A 15 2.07 -0.30 2.35
C LEU A 15 0.74 -1.05 2.41
N PHE A 16 0.81 -2.35 2.66
CA PHE A 16 -0.34 -3.25 2.73
C PHE A 16 -0.33 -3.95 4.09
N LYS A 17 -1.49 -4.06 4.72
CA LYS A 17 -1.65 -4.87 5.93
C LYS A 17 -1.79 -6.34 5.55
N LEU A 18 -1.13 -7.20 6.33
CA LEU A 18 -1.15 -8.65 6.16
C LEU A 18 -2.03 -9.35 7.22
N ASP A 19 -2.78 -8.57 7.99
CA ASP A 19 -3.60 -9.03 9.13
C ASP A 19 -5.04 -9.43 8.72
N GLU A 20 -5.42 -9.22 7.47
CA GLU A 20 -6.72 -9.63 6.97
C GLU A 20 -6.83 -11.15 6.88
N LEU A 21 -8.00 -11.71 7.22
CA LEU A 21 -8.28 -13.16 7.26
C LEU A 21 -7.89 -13.91 5.97
N ARG A 22 -7.79 -13.21 4.83
CA ARG A 22 -7.32 -13.77 3.54
C ARG A 22 -5.84 -14.20 3.55
N PHE A 23 -5.05 -13.74 4.53
CA PHE A 23 -3.65 -14.09 4.70
C PHE A 23 -3.42 -15.24 5.70
N SER A 24 -4.44 -15.69 6.45
CA SER A 24 -4.28 -16.66 7.56
C SER A 24 -4.08 -18.12 7.13
N GLY A 25 -3.63 -18.36 5.90
CA GLY A 25 -3.30 -19.68 5.36
C GLY A 25 -2.21 -19.66 4.28
N SER A 26 -1.64 -18.48 3.98
CA SER A 26 -0.53 -18.38 3.03
C SER A 26 0.79 -18.57 3.76
N HIS A 27 1.55 -19.60 3.39
CA HIS A 27 2.91 -19.80 3.85
C HIS A 27 3.91 -18.77 3.28
N ASP A 28 3.49 -17.91 2.35
CA ASP A 28 4.30 -16.85 1.75
C ASP A 28 3.52 -15.51 1.63
N PRO A 29 3.88 -14.45 2.37
CA PRO A 29 3.22 -13.16 2.33
C PRO A 29 3.23 -12.48 0.94
N LEU A 30 4.28 -12.71 0.15
CA LEU A 30 4.42 -12.13 -1.19
C LEU A 30 3.42 -12.75 -2.17
N SER A 31 3.28 -14.07 -2.15
CA SER A 31 2.28 -14.80 -2.93
C SER A 31 0.86 -14.37 -2.55
N ALA A 32 0.59 -14.10 -1.27
CA ALA A 32 -0.74 -13.65 -0.86
C ALA A 32 -1.07 -12.21 -1.32
N LEU A 33 -0.10 -11.30 -1.36
CA LEU A 33 -0.28 -9.97 -1.96
C LEU A 33 -0.62 -10.05 -3.46
N LEU A 34 0.02 -10.98 -4.18
CA LEU A 34 -0.18 -11.20 -5.61
C LEU A 34 -1.47 -12.00 -5.94
N LEU A 35 -1.79 -13.02 -5.14
CA LEU A 35 -2.89 -13.98 -5.40
C LEU A 35 -4.23 -13.53 -4.84
N CYS A 36 -4.26 -12.80 -3.71
CA CYS A 36 -5.52 -12.43 -3.07
C CYS A 36 -6.14 -11.14 -3.60
N GLY A 37 -5.47 -10.45 -4.54
CA GLY A 37 -5.89 -9.12 -4.97
C GLY A 37 -5.89 -8.18 -3.77
N ALA A 38 -4.72 -7.75 -3.31
CA ALA A 38 -4.64 -6.65 -2.36
C ALA A 38 -5.17 -5.37 -3.04
N ASP A 39 -6.49 -5.27 -3.17
CA ASP A 39 -7.20 -4.28 -3.99
C ASP A 39 -6.98 -2.86 -3.47
N ARG A 40 -6.51 -2.71 -2.22
CA ARG A 40 -6.27 -1.43 -1.57
C ARG A 40 -5.03 -1.47 -0.67
N ALA A 41 -4.12 -0.53 -0.91
CA ALA A 41 -3.05 -0.21 0.02
C ALA A 41 -3.62 0.52 1.24
N ASP A 42 -3.08 0.21 2.42
CA ASP A 42 -3.41 0.91 3.66
C ASP A 42 -2.80 2.32 3.64
N ARG A 43 -1.58 2.45 3.13
CA ARG A 43 -0.89 3.74 2.99
C ARG A 43 -0.13 3.83 1.69
N VAL A 44 -0.17 5.02 1.09
CA VAL A 44 0.58 5.34 -0.13
C VAL A 44 1.25 6.70 0.02
N MET A 45 2.56 6.73 -0.21
CA MET A 45 3.37 7.94 -0.32
C MET A 45 3.82 8.08 -1.76
N ILE A 46 3.71 9.30 -2.32
CA ILE A 46 4.23 9.64 -3.65
C ILE A 46 5.10 10.89 -3.51
N ALA A 47 6.35 10.81 -3.95
CA ALA A 47 7.33 11.88 -3.85
C ALA A 47 7.41 12.51 -2.44
N GLY A 48 7.35 11.67 -1.39
CA GLY A 48 7.42 12.13 0.00
C GLY A 48 6.10 12.68 0.57
N GLN A 49 5.00 12.65 -0.17
CA GLN A 49 3.69 13.14 0.27
C GLN A 49 2.73 11.97 0.46
N TRP A 50 2.06 11.89 1.62
CA TRP A 50 1.00 10.91 1.83
C TRP A 50 -0.18 11.21 0.90
N ARG A 51 -0.72 10.18 0.27
CA ARG A 51 -1.87 10.24 -0.65
C ARG A 51 -2.98 9.29 -0.26
N VAL A 52 -2.62 8.20 0.41
CA VAL A 52 -3.58 7.29 1.05
C VAL A 52 -3.16 7.11 2.51
N ILE A 53 -4.11 7.30 3.42
CA ILE A 53 -3.96 7.03 4.85
C ILE A 53 -5.15 6.20 5.31
N ASP A 54 -4.88 5.08 5.97
CA ASP A 54 -5.87 4.12 6.47
C ASP A 54 -6.87 3.68 5.36
N GLY A 55 -6.35 3.46 4.15
CA GLY A 55 -7.11 3.04 2.97
C GLY A 55 -7.96 4.15 2.32
N GLN A 56 -7.89 5.40 2.81
CA GLN A 56 -8.62 6.55 2.28
C GLN A 56 -7.71 7.49 1.50
N VAL A 57 -8.16 7.95 0.33
CA VAL A 57 -7.43 8.93 -0.48
C VAL A 57 -7.61 10.32 0.10
N GLU A 58 -6.51 11.03 0.35
CA GLU A 58 -6.55 12.42 0.80
C GLU A 58 -7.29 13.30 -0.22
N GLY A 59 -8.24 14.12 0.25
CA GLY A 59 -9.02 15.01 -0.60
C GLY A 59 -10.29 14.41 -1.22
N ARG A 60 -10.59 13.12 -1.01
CA ARG A 60 -11.93 12.55 -1.26
C ARG A 60 -12.80 12.64 -0.01
N THR A 61 -13.12 13.85 0.42
CA THR A 61 -14.38 14.04 1.14
C THR A 61 -15.45 13.99 0.06
N SER A 62 -16.31 12.97 0.08
CA SER A 62 -17.54 12.99 -0.72
C SER A 62 -18.39 14.16 -0.21
N SER A 63 -18.21 15.35 -0.79
CA SER A 63 -19.22 16.41 -0.68
C SER A 63 -20.42 15.94 -1.49
N ASN A 64 -21.38 15.34 -0.79
CA ASN A 64 -22.73 15.13 -1.29
C ASN A 64 -23.50 16.45 -1.24
#